data_AF-A0A2S9G3T3-F1
#
_entry.id   AF-A0A2S9G3T3-F1
#
_cell.length_a   1.000
_cell.length_b   1.000
_cell.length_c   1.000
_cell.angle_alpha   90.00
_cell.angle_beta   90.00
_cell.angle_gamma   90.00
#
_symmetry.space_group_name_H-M   'P 1'
#
loop_
_entity.id
_entity.type
_entity.pdbx_description
1 polymer ?
#
loop_
_entity_poly.entity_id
_entity_poly.type
_entity_poly.pdbx_seq_one_letter_code
_entity_poly.pdbx_strand_id
1 'polypeptide(L)'
;PTEMLQGAHAALSVAPGRDSAEAELLLNVAIAELVDAPAGRALELRAQRIDGLLQLDWWYDAARFDEYSIEEMAEQFPLALIEIT
;
A
#
# COMPACT_ATOMS: atom_id res chain seq x y z
N PRO A 1 -1.63 -20.28 4.16
CA PRO A 1 -1.46 -18.86 3.73
C PRO A 1 -0.08 -18.61 3.08
N THR A 2 1.00 -19.01 3.75
CA THR A 2 2.40 -18.70 3.36
C THR A 2 2.82 -19.24 1.99
N GLU A 3 2.40 -20.46 1.62
CA GLU A 3 2.76 -21.09 0.34
C GLU A 3 2.11 -20.38 -0.87
N MET A 4 0.87 -19.90 -0.70
CA MET A 4 0.17 -19.07 -1.70
C MET A 4 0.86 -17.72 -1.88
N LEU A 5 1.31 -17.09 -0.79
CA LEU A 5 2.06 -15.84 -0.84
C LEU A 5 3.42 -16.01 -1.51
N GLN A 6 4.14 -17.09 -1.19
CA GLN A 6 5.41 -17.41 -1.83
C GLN A 6 5.24 -17.64 -3.34
N GLY A 7 4.18 -18.35 -3.73
CA GLY A 7 3.83 -18.54 -5.14
C GLY A 7 3.51 -17.22 -5.85
N ALA A 8 2.71 -16.34 -5.23
CA ALA A 8 2.39 -15.02 -5.76
C ALA A 8 3.65 -14.14 -5.89
N HIS A 9 4.51 -14.12 -4.88
CA HIS A 9 5.78 -13.38 -4.91
C HIS A 9 6.69 -13.89 -6.04
N ALA A 10 6.86 -15.20 -6.16
CA ALA A 10 7.68 -15.78 -7.23
C ALA A 10 7.13 -15.43 -8.62
N ALA A 11 5.80 -15.49 -8.81
CA ALA A 11 5.15 -15.13 -10.06
C ALA A 11 5.31 -13.63 -10.40
N LEU A 12 5.18 -12.75 -9.41
CA LEU A 12 5.35 -11.29 -9.59
C LEU A 12 6.81 -10.91 -9.86
N SER A 13 7.76 -11.58 -9.20
CA SER A 13 9.19 -11.34 -9.35
C SER A 13 9.70 -11.57 -10.77
N VAL A 14 9.08 -12.51 -11.51
CA VAL A 14 9.44 -12.85 -12.90
C VAL A 14 8.48 -12.26 -13.93
N ALA A 15 7.39 -11.61 -13.50
CA ALA A 15 6.42 -11.04 -14.42
C ALA A 15 7.04 -9.85 -15.19
N PRO A 16 6.91 -9.79 -16.52
CA PRO A 16 7.30 -8.60 -17.26
C PRO A 16 6.47 -7.41 -16.76
N GLY A 17 7.15 -6.30 -16.47
CA GLY A 17 6.48 -5.05 -16.12
C GLY A 17 5.49 -4.68 -17.22
N ARG A 18 4.24 -4.43 -16.84
CA ARG A 18 3.25 -3.86 -17.75
C ARG A 18 3.39 -2.35 -17.66
N ASP A 19 3.31 -1.64 -18.78
CA ASP A 19 3.06 -0.21 -18.75
C ASP A 19 1.80 0.00 -17.92
N SER A 20 1.96 0.65 -16.78
CA SER A 20 0.88 0.84 -15.83
C SER A 20 -0.19 1.64 -16.56
N ALA A 21 -1.32 1.00 -16.91
CA ALA A 21 -2.58 1.71 -16.87
C ALA A 21 -2.59 2.48 -15.55
N GLU A 22 -3.00 3.75 -15.56
CA GLU A 22 -2.95 4.63 -14.39
C GLU A 22 -3.61 3.94 -13.20
N ALA A 23 -2.80 3.31 -12.34
CA ALA A 23 -3.32 2.62 -11.18
C ALA A 23 -3.90 3.72 -10.29
N GLU A 24 -5.14 3.52 -9.84
CA GLU A 24 -5.77 4.47 -8.91
C GLU A 24 -5.18 4.32 -7.50
N LEU A 25 -4.64 3.14 -7.19
CA LEU A 25 -3.94 2.81 -5.95
C LEU A 25 -2.42 2.80 -6.17
N LEU A 26 -1.68 3.42 -5.26
CA LEU A 26 -0.24 3.30 -5.14
C LEU A 26 0.16 2.81 -3.76
N LEU A 27 0.94 1.74 -3.72
CA LEU A 27 1.68 1.33 -2.53
C LEU A 27 3.09 1.89 -2.62
N ASN A 28 3.40 2.88 -1.79
CA ASN A 28 4.70 3.53 -1.74
C ASN A 28 5.49 3.01 -0.52
N VAL A 29 6.38 2.04 -0.75
CA VAL A 29 7.23 1.47 0.30
C VAL A 29 8.61 2.10 0.20
N ALA A 30 8.98 2.87 1.21
CA ALA A 30 10.27 3.54 1.22
C ALA A 30 11.28 2.85 2.14
N ILE A 31 12.49 2.72 1.63
CA ILE A 31 13.70 2.32 2.38
C ILE A 31 14.46 3.57 2.87
N ALA A 32 14.04 4.75 2.41
CA ALA A 32 14.55 6.08 2.74
C ALA A 32 13.36 7.01 3.04
N GLU A 33 13.61 8.31 3.25
CA GLU A 33 12.54 9.27 3.53
C GLU A 33 11.60 9.46 2.33
N LEU A 34 10.30 9.46 2.60
CA LEU A 34 9.26 9.69 1.61
C LEU A 34 9.11 11.18 1.31
N VAL A 35 9.00 11.54 0.02
CA VAL A 35 8.70 12.93 -0.38
C VAL A 35 7.32 13.32 0.12
N ASP A 36 7.20 14.38 0.91
CA ASP A 36 5.92 14.91 1.43
C ASP A 36 5.10 15.62 0.32
N ALA A 37 4.74 14.85 -0.71
CA ALA A 37 3.87 15.25 -1.80
C ALA A 37 3.14 14.02 -2.38
N PRO A 38 1.92 14.19 -2.93
CA PRO A 38 1.17 13.08 -3.50
C PRO A 38 1.78 12.72 -4.85
N ALA A 39 1.80 11.43 -5.16
CA ALA A 39 2.16 10.90 -6.47
C ALA A 39 1.02 11.04 -7.51
N GLY A 40 -0.10 11.69 -7.14
CA GLY A 40 -1.21 11.98 -8.03
C GLY A 40 -2.16 10.81 -8.22
N ARG A 41 -2.22 9.90 -7.24
CA ARG A 41 -3.06 8.69 -7.27
C ARG A 41 -4.31 8.93 -6.43
N ALA A 42 -5.39 8.22 -6.74
CA ALA A 42 -6.64 8.38 -6.00
C ALA A 42 -6.49 7.94 -4.53
N LEU A 43 -5.68 6.91 -4.30
CA LEU A 43 -5.31 6.39 -2.99
C LEU A 43 -3.83 6.02 -2.97
N GLU A 44 -3.11 6.49 -1.96
CA GLU A 44 -1.71 6.15 -1.71
C GLU A 44 -1.57 5.59 -0.29
N LEU A 45 -1.15 4.34 -0.20
CA LEU A 45 -0.70 3.74 1.05
C LEU A 45 0.81 3.89 1.13
N ARG A 46 1.27 4.67 2.11
CA ARG A 46 2.66 5.08 2.25
C ARG A 46 3.27 4.40 3.47
N ALA A 47 4.25 3.55 3.25
CA ALA A 47 4.83 2.70 4.27
C ALA A 47 6.31 3.04 4.49
N GLN A 48 6.66 3.37 5.73
CA GLN A 48 8.03 3.69 6.13
C GLN A 48 8.36 3.05 7.48
N ARG A 49 9.62 2.63 7.66
CA ARG A 49 10.11 2.09 8.92
C ARG A 49 10.77 3.20 9.72
N ILE A 50 10.19 3.57 10.86
CA ILE A 50 10.68 4.62 11.76
C ILE A 50 10.79 4.02 13.16
N ASP A 51 11.96 4.17 13.80
CA ASP A 51 12.23 3.70 15.16
C ASP A 51 11.83 2.23 15.43
N GLY A 52 12.01 1.38 14.43
CA GLY A 52 11.69 -0.05 14.51
C GLY A 52 10.22 -0.41 14.30
N LEU A 53 9.35 0.59 14.14
CA LEU A 53 7.93 0.45 13.84
C LEU A 53 7.65 0.68 12.36
N LEU A 54 6.53 0.14 11.88
CA LEU A 54 6.00 0.44 10.55
C LEU A 54 4.98 1.57 10.70
N GLN A 55 5.28 2.73 10.13
CA GLN A 55 4.32 3.81 9.97
C GLN A 55 3.61 3.65 8.63
N LEU A 56 2.29 3.78 8.65
CA LEU A 56 1.42 3.73 7.49
C LEU A 56 0.64 5.05 7.42
N ASP A 57 0.85 5.80 6.34
CA ASP A 57 0.09 7.01 6.05
C ASP A 57 -0.83 6.77 4.86
N TRP A 58 -2.09 7.21 4.99
CA TRP A 58 -3.13 7.08 3.97
C TRP A 58 -3.37 8.45 3.34
N TRP A 59 -2.96 8.62 2.08
CA TRP A 59 -3.24 9.84 1.32
C TRP A 59 -4.30 9.51 0.28
N TYR A 60 -5.28 10.39 0.13
CA TYR A 60 -6.41 10.11 -0.74
C TYR A 60 -6.99 11.38 -1.35
N ASP A 61 -7.58 11.22 -2.53
CA ASP A 61 -8.40 12.23 -3.16
C ASP A 61 -9.77 12.29 -2.46
N ALA A 62 -10.00 13.35 -1.67
CA ALA A 62 -11.25 13.56 -0.95
C ALA A 62 -12.48 13.79 -1.86
N ALA A 63 -12.28 14.00 -3.17
CA ALA A 63 -13.38 14.01 -4.13
C ALA A 63 -13.85 12.59 -4.51
N ARG A 64 -13.02 11.56 -4.23
CA ARG A 64 -13.26 10.16 -4.58
C ARG A 64 -13.53 9.28 -3.36
N PHE A 65 -12.94 9.62 -2.22
CA PHE A 65 -13.10 8.88 -0.97
C PHE A 65 -13.53 9.82 0.14
N ASP A 66 -14.55 9.42 0.90
CA ASP A 66 -14.86 10.06 2.17
C ASP A 66 -13.90 9.58 3.26
N GLU A 67 -13.68 10.43 4.26
CA GLU A 67 -12.76 10.20 5.38
C GLU A 67 -13.11 8.93 6.16
N TYR A 68 -14.39 8.70 6.41
CA TYR A 68 -14.86 7.54 7.18
C TYR A 68 -14.49 6.21 6.50
N SER A 69 -14.66 6.11 5.18
CA SER A 69 -14.23 4.92 4.41
C SER A 69 -12.72 4.67 4.52
N ILE A 70 -11.90 5.72 4.58
CA ILE A 70 -10.45 5.60 4.74
C ILE A 70 -10.09 5.17 6.17
N GLU A 71 -10.77 5.73 7.18
CA GLU A 71 -10.60 5.33 8.58
C GLU A 71 -10.92 3.85 8.79
N GLU A 72 -12.08 3.39 8.30
CA GLU A 72 -12.45 1.98 8.38
C GLU A 72 -11.40 1.08 7.71
N MET A 73 -10.92 1.46 6.53
CA MET A 73 -9.88 0.69 5.83
C MET A 73 -8.55 0.68 6.61
N ALA A 74 -8.16 1.80 7.23
CA ALA A 74 -6.97 1.89 8.06
C ALA A 74 -7.07 1.00 9.32
N GLU A 75 -8.26 0.86 9.90
CA GLU A 75 -8.52 -0.04 11.03
C GLU A 75 -8.48 -1.52 10.61
N GLN A 76 -9.02 -1.86 9.44
CA GLN A 76 -9.08 -3.24 8.96
C GLN A 76 -7.75 -3.74 8.38
N PHE A 77 -6.93 -2.86 7.80
CA PHE A 77 -5.71 -3.27 7.09
C PHE A 77 -4.72 -4.05 7.97
N PRO A 78 -4.39 -3.64 9.21
CA PRO A 78 -3.53 -4.43 10.09
C PRO A 78 -4.10 -5.81 10.43
N LEU A 79 -5.43 -5.94 10.54
CA LEU A 79 -6.08 -7.23 10.80
C LEU A 79 -5.90 -8.19 9.63
N ALA A 80 -6.04 -7.69 8.39
CA ALA A 80 -5.80 -8.48 7.19
C ALA A 80 -4.34 -8.97 7.07
N LEU A 81 -3.37 -8.20 7.59
CA LEU A 81 -1.96 -8.61 7.59
C LEU A 81 -1.68 -9.77 8.55
N ILE A 82 -2.41 -9.88 9.66
CA ILE A 82 -2.26 -10.99 10.61
C ILE A 82 -2.66 -12.32 9.98
N GLU A 83 -3.64 -12.31 9.07
CA GLU A 83 -4.11 -13.52 8.39
C GLU A 83 -3.12 -14.06 7.34
N ILE A 84 -2.09 -13.27 7.00
CA ILE A 84 -1.10 -13.58 5.96
C ILE A 84 0.11 -14.34 6.51
N THR A 85 0.42 -14.21 7.81
CA THR A 85 1.53 -14.92 8.48
C THR A 85 1.18 -16.37 8.78
#